data_AF-M6WA32-F1
#
_entry.id   AF-M6WA32-F1
#
_cell.length_a   1.000
_cell.length_b   1.000
_cell.length_c   1.000
_cell.angle_alpha   90.00
_cell.angle_beta   90.00
_cell.angle_gamma   90.00
#
_symmetry.space_group_name_H-M   'P 1'
#
loop_
_entity.id
_entity.type
_entity.pdbx_description
1 polymer ?
#
loop_
_entity_poly.entity_id
_entity_poly.type
_entity_poly.pdbx_seq_one_letter_code
_entity_poly.pdbx_strand_id
1 'polypeptide(L)'
;MANLKLLLVGIGNPGPKYAYNRHNIGFVILDSLLNSSSASYQTNSKYSLARTDEEGVTIFYLKPLEFMNLSGKAVAEIAKKTGFLRRIY
;
A
#
# COMPACT_ATOMS: atom_id res chain seq x y z
N MET A 1 -0.57 -24.13 8.95
CA MET A 1 0.05 -23.63 7.70
C MET A 1 0.33 -22.15 7.88
N ALA A 2 1.54 -21.67 7.57
CA ALA A 2 1.87 -20.26 7.73
C ALA A 2 1.21 -19.47 6.59
N ASN A 3 0.24 -18.60 6.92
CA ASN A 3 -0.31 -17.64 5.96
C ASN A 3 0.80 -16.66 5.58
N LEU A 4 1.25 -16.71 4.32
CA LEU A 4 2.23 -15.77 3.80
C LEU A 4 1.61 -14.38 3.79
N LYS A 5 2.33 -13.39 4.31
CA LYS A 5 1.88 -12.00 4.36
C LYS A 5 2.82 -11.11 3.57
N LEU A 6 2.27 -10.38 2.60
CA LEU A 6 2.98 -9.41 1.78
C LEU A 6 2.48 -8.00 2.07
N LEU A 7 3.39 -7.04 2.11
CA LEU A 7 3.06 -5.62 2.13
C LEU A 7 3.61 -4.96 0.87
N LEU A 8 2.72 -4.56 -0.02
CA LEU A 8 3.02 -3.77 -1.21
C LEU A 8 2.84 -2.30 -0.88
N VAL A 9 3.90 -1.50 -1.05
CA VAL A 9 3.89 -0.07 -0.73
C VAL A 9 4.05 0.73 -2.01
N GLY A 10 3.01 1.46 -2.40
CA GLY A 10 3.08 2.43 -3.48
C GLY A 10 3.67 3.71 -2.91
N ILE A 11 4.80 4.17 -3.43
CA ILE A 11 5.36 5.47 -3.07
C ILE A 11 4.75 6.52 -4.01
N GLY A 12 4.35 7.66 -3.44
CA GLY A 12 3.74 8.77 -4.15
C GLY A 12 3.46 9.95 -3.21
N ASN A 13 2.96 11.05 -3.77
CA ASN A 13 2.45 12.18 -3.00
C ASN A 13 0.93 12.33 -3.25
N PRO A 14 0.13 12.56 -2.21
CA PRO A 14 -1.31 12.76 -2.35
C PRO A 14 -1.65 14.11 -3.00
N GLY A 15 -2.79 14.16 -3.69
CA GLY A 15 -3.37 15.38 -4.26
C GLY A 15 -3.33 15.42 -5.80
N PRO A 16 -4.30 16.11 -6.42
CA PRO A 16 -4.51 16.09 -7.87
C PRO A 16 -3.32 16.63 -8.66
N LYS A 17 -2.52 17.51 -8.06
CA LYS A 17 -1.30 18.09 -8.65
C LYS A 17 -0.20 17.05 -8.95
N TYR A 18 -0.23 15.89 -8.26
CA TYR A 18 0.81 14.86 -8.40
C TYR A 18 0.32 13.62 -9.16
N ALA A 19 -0.96 13.58 -9.55
CA ALA A 19 -1.61 12.41 -10.14
C ALA A 19 -0.92 11.86 -11.41
N TYR A 20 -0.26 12.72 -12.19
CA TYR A 20 0.40 12.36 -13.45
C TYR A 20 1.94 12.47 -13.41
N ASN A 21 2.53 12.64 -12.23
CA ASN A 21 3.98 12.66 -12.10
C ASN A 21 4.53 11.23 -12.02
N ARG A 22 5.71 11.00 -12.63
CA ARG A 22 6.44 9.71 -12.55
C ARG A 22 6.64 9.20 -11.11
N HIS A 23 6.60 10.12 -10.14
CA HIS A 23 6.68 9.82 -8.70
C HIS A 23 5.43 9.16 -8.10
N ASN A 24 4.28 9.17 -8.79
CA ASN A 24 3.03 8.56 -8.31
C ASN A 24 2.74 7.19 -8.97
N ILE A 25 3.67 6.66 -9.76
CA ILE A 25 3.47 5.38 -10.47
C ILE A 25 3.19 4.23 -9.49
N GLY A 26 3.76 4.27 -8.28
CA GLY A 26 3.48 3.30 -7.23
C GLY A 26 1.99 3.27 -6.84
N PHE A 27 1.33 4.43 -6.75
CA PHE A 27 -0.10 4.46 -6.44
C PHE A 27 -0.94 3.89 -7.58
N VAL A 28 -0.60 4.24 -8.83
CA VAL A 28 -1.31 3.78 -10.04
C VAL A 28 -1.22 2.26 -10.18
N ILE A 29 -0.04 1.69 -9.92
CA ILE A 29 0.17 0.23 -9.94
C ILE A 29 -0.71 -0.43 -8.88
N LEU A 30 -0.71 0.07 -7.63
CA LEU A 30 -1.55 -0.52 -6.58
C LEU A 30 -3.05 -0.41 -6.90
N ASP A 31 -3.51 0.71 -7.46
CA ASP A 31 -4.90 0.86 -7.91
C ASP A 31 -5.25 -0.17 -8.99
N SER A 32 -4.36 -0.36 -9.96
CA SER A 32 -4.57 -1.32 -11.05
C SER A 32 -4.63 -2.77 -10.55
N LEU A 33 -3.81 -3.11 -9.56
CA LEU A 33 -3.83 -4.44 -8.91
C LEU A 33 -5.12 -4.68 -8.12
N LEU A 34 -5.64 -3.65 -7.45
CA LEU A 34 -6.89 -3.75 -6.69
C LEU A 34 -8.15 -3.71 -7.57
N ASN A 35 -8.09 -3.12 -8.77
CA ASN A 35 -9.23 -3.05 -9.69
C ASN A 35 -9.78 -4.44 -10.08
N SER A 36 -8.94 -5.47 -10.07
CA SER A 36 -9.37 -6.86 -10.31
C SER A 36 -9.93 -7.57 -9.07
N SER A 37 -9.94 -6.91 -7.91
CA SER A 37 -10.43 -7.45 -6.64
C SER A 37 -11.70 -6.73 -6.17
N SER A 38 -12.44 -7.34 -5.23
CA SER A 38 -13.56 -6.68 -4.54
C SER A 38 -13.12 -5.80 -3.35
N ALA A 39 -11.81 -5.71 -3.08
CA ALA A 39 -11.29 -4.97 -1.95
C ALA A 39 -11.22 -3.46 -2.24
N SER A 40 -11.44 -2.67 -1.19
CA SER A 40 -11.41 -1.21 -1.25
C SER A 40 -10.44 -0.63 -0.24
N TYR A 41 -9.92 0.55 -0.54
CA TYR A 41 -9.03 1.28 0.37
C TYR A 41 -9.79 1.88 1.55
N GLN A 42 -9.38 1.51 2.76
CA GLN A 42 -9.71 2.26 3.97
C GLN A 42 -8.69 3.37 4.15
N THR A 43 -9.15 4.61 4.14
CA THR A 43 -8.30 5.81 4.15
C THR A 43 -8.43 6.56 5.46
N ASN A 44 -7.28 6.93 6.04
CA ASN A 44 -7.20 7.86 7.15
C ASN A 44 -6.27 9.05 6.79
N SER A 45 -5.97 9.92 7.75
CA SER A 45 -5.13 11.10 7.52
C SER A 45 -3.66 10.81 7.16
N LYS A 46 -3.19 9.58 7.37
CA LYS A 46 -1.78 9.18 7.17
C LYS A 46 -1.58 8.22 6.01
N TYR A 47 -2.56 7.37 5.71
CA TYR A 47 -2.44 6.37 4.65
C TYR A 47 -3.80 5.86 4.16
N SER A 48 -3.77 5.26 2.97
CA SER A 48 -4.80 4.36 2.48
C SER A 48 -4.28 2.93 2.52
N LEU A 49 -5.06 2.02 3.12
CA LEU A 49 -4.73 0.60 3.23
C LEU A 49 -5.87 -0.25 2.65
N ALA A 50 -5.53 -1.22 1.83
CA ALA A 50 -6.43 -2.29 1.40
C ALA A 50 -5.81 -3.65 1.70
N ARG A 51 -6.65 -4.68 1.73
CA ARG A 51 -6.24 -6.06 1.97
C ARG A 51 -6.98 -7.00 1.02
N THR A 52 -6.25 -7.94 0.43
CA THR A 52 -6.81 -9.11 -0.23
C THR A 52 -6.24 -10.38 0.40
N ASP A 53 -6.97 -11.48 0.23
CA ASP A 53 -6.51 -12.83 0.58
C ASP A 53 -6.64 -13.66 -0.71
N GLU A 54 -5.50 -14.01 -1.32
CA GLU A 54 -5.41 -14.65 -2.64
C GLU A 54 -4.55 -15.91 -2.52
N GLU A 55 -5.07 -17.08 -2.89
CA GLU A 55 -4.33 -18.36 -2.91
C GLU A 55 -3.55 -18.69 -1.62
N GLY A 56 -4.09 -18.29 -0.46
CA GLY A 56 -3.43 -18.50 0.85
C GLY A 56 -2.35 -17.46 1.20
N VAL A 57 -2.26 -16.38 0.43
CA VAL A 57 -1.41 -15.21 0.68
C VAL A 57 -2.28 -14.03 1.06
N THR A 58 -2.02 -13.43 2.23
CA THR A 58 -2.61 -12.14 2.59
C THR A 58 -1.74 -11.01 2.03
N ILE A 59 -2.31 -10.19 1.16
CA ILE A 59 -1.62 -9.04 0.56
C ILE A 59 -2.21 -7.75 1.15
N PHE A 60 -1.33 -6.90 1.67
CA PHE A 60 -1.66 -5.55 2.11
C PHE A 60 -1.15 -4.54 1.09
N TYR A 61 -2.00 -3.62 0.68
CA TYR A 61 -1.68 -2.55 -0.28
C TYR A 61 -1.68 -1.22 0.45
N LEU A 62 -0.53 -0.58 0.56
CA LEU A 62 -0.33 0.64 1.34
C LEU A 62 0.04 1.81 0.43
N LYS A 63 -0.72 2.91 0.55
CA LYS A 63 -0.39 4.23 0.01
C LYS A 63 -0.18 5.20 1.17
N PRO A 64 1.06 5.58 1.50
CA PRO A 64 1.32 6.64 2.47
C PRO A 64 0.78 7.97 1.93
N LEU A 65 -0.05 8.66 2.71
CA LEU A 65 -0.62 9.98 2.36
C LEU A 65 0.14 11.13 3.04
N GLU A 66 1.32 10.85 3.59
CA GLU A 66 2.27 11.87 4.00
C GLU A 66 3.22 12.18 2.83
N PHE A 67 3.88 13.34 2.85
CA PHE A 67 4.91 13.66 1.87
C PHE A 67 5.94 12.53 1.78
N MET A 68 6.48 12.30 0.58
CA MET A 68 7.34 11.15 0.26
C MET A 68 8.49 10.94 1.27
N ASN A 69 9.04 12.01 1.84
CA ASN A 69 10.10 11.99 2.86
C ASN A 69 9.67 11.48 4.25
N LEU A 70 8.36 11.39 4.51
CA LEU A 70 7.76 10.90 5.76
C LEU A 70 7.11 9.52 5.62
N SER A 71 7.02 8.99 4.40
CA SER A 71 6.44 7.67 4.09
C SER A 71 6.95 6.51 4.96
N GLY A 72 8.20 6.60 5.44
CA GLY A 72 8.80 5.62 6.35
C GLY A 72 8.03 5.40 7.66
N LYS A 73 7.32 6.41 8.18
CA LYS A 73 6.52 6.29 9.41
C LYS A 73 5.28 5.40 9.19
N ALA A 74 4.55 5.63 8.10
CA ALA A 74 3.39 4.82 7.73
C ALA A 74 3.78 3.37 7.46
N VAL A 75 4.90 3.16 6.74
CA VAL A 75 5.42 1.80 6.46
C VAL A 75 5.79 1.07 7.75
N ALA A 76 6.51 1.73 8.67
CA ALA A 76 6.90 1.13 9.95
C ALA A 76 5.69 0.78 10.83
N GLU A 77 4.68 1.65 10.87
CA GLU A 77 3.43 1.41 11.62
C GLU A 77 2.70 0.16 11.09
N ILE A 78 2.51 0.07 9.77
CA ILE A 78 1.81 -1.04 9.14
C ILE A 78 2.63 -2.33 9.22
N ALA A 79 3.95 -2.26 9.11
CA ALA A 79 4.83 -3.42 9.27
C ALA A 79 4.64 -4.09 10.64
N LYS A 80 4.64 -3.28 11.70
CA LYS A 80 4.46 -3.78 13.06
C LYS A 80 3.06 -4.37 13.27
N LYS A 81 2.02 -3.75 12.69
CA LYS A 81 0.62 -4.21 12.82
C LYS A 81 0.34 -5.52 12.07
N THR A 82 0.93 -5.70 10.89
CA THR A 82 0.59 -6.83 10.00
C THR A 82 1.48 -8.05 10.21
N GLY A 83 2.71 -7.86 10.69
CA GLY A 83 3.68 -8.95 10.90
C GLY A 83 4.12 -9.61 9.59
N PHE A 84 4.31 -8.83 8.52
CA PHE A 84 4.66 -9.35 7.19
C PHE A 84 6.12 -9.84 7.12
N LEU A 85 6.38 -10.79 6.23
CA LEU A 85 7.65 -11.54 6.19
C LEU A 85 8.59 -11.13 5.05
N ARG A 86 8.16 -10.28 4.10
CA ARG A 86 8.99 -9.88 2.95
C ARG A 86 8.65 -8.50 2.39
N ARG A 87 9.67 -7.74 2.01
CA ARG A 87 9.61 -6.40 1.38
C ARG A 87 10.00 -6.52 -0.10
N ILE A 88 9.19 -5.95 -0.99
CA ILE A 88 9.49 -5.81 -2.43
C ILE A 88 9.30 -4.32 -2.77
N TYR A 89 10.28 -3.72 -3.45
CA TYR A 89 10.34 -2.28 -3.76
C TYR A 89 9.51 -1.93 -4.98
#